data_AF-A0A821K0L8-F1
#
_entry.id   AF-A0A821K0L8-F1
#
_cell.length_a   1.000
_cell.length_b   1.000
_cell.length_c   1.000
_cell.angle_alpha   90.00
_cell.angle_beta   90.00
_cell.angle_gamma   90.00
#
_symmetry.space_group_name_H-M   'P 1'
#
loop_
_entity.id
_entity.type
_entity.pdbx_description
1 polymer ?
#
loop_
_entity_poly.entity_id
_entity_poly.type
_entity_poly.pdbx_seq_one_letter_code
_entity_poly.pdbx_strand_id
1 'polypeptide(L)'
;MTTTNKNIESIVKQWTSFDLKSIQHDLDVTTTEIVSCADESDQSRRKLVELSRGFKKNTNEDVRKAITPILKSFQIEIDSLSKRSKVTKQTFLEIYQHLSELPDPVPIREYIQILQRRFEKVSDLEVQNQNLREILDELAHVKSQADKEHQFDLITKYAQMEMHQSVLDSLHQDMLDYKIKQDDTNTLCSSDDHMCNQDLEQMNKRTSNTERFVDKLREDFEQIRSTNNKPNDELISQEEIERKLCEKLELELATKERQIVTLVDETQKLQSTLIKIKETSFTQISDLENVLSEKEKLIAQLENKLQTQSDYDEIKRELTVFKSIEFSTTNRSSNDDQIGNLSKKSFDIQDEQTQIKMSQIDSE
;
A
#
# COMPACT_ATOMS: atom_id res chain seq x y z
N MET A 1 -20.30 4.00 -23.18
CA MET A 1 -19.07 3.33 -23.61
C MET A 1 -19.34 2.06 -24.42
N THR A 2 -20.16 1.11 -23.94
CA THR A 2 -20.41 -0.20 -24.59
C THR A 2 -20.78 -0.14 -26.08
N THR A 3 -21.70 0.74 -26.51
CA THR A 3 -22.08 0.88 -27.93
C THR A 3 -20.92 1.34 -28.80
N THR A 4 -20.12 2.29 -28.31
CA THR A 4 -18.94 2.81 -29.00
C THR A 4 -17.90 1.72 -29.21
N ASN A 5 -17.65 0.89 -28.19
CA ASN A 5 -16.66 -0.18 -28.29
C ASN A 5 -17.10 -1.29 -29.27
N LYS A 6 -18.40 -1.65 -29.27
CA LYS A 6 -18.96 -2.57 -30.29
C LYS A 6 -18.82 -2.04 -31.72
N ASN A 7 -18.99 -0.73 -31.94
CA ASN A 7 -18.78 -0.12 -33.25
C ASN A 7 -17.30 -0.18 -33.66
N ILE A 8 -16.36 0.09 -32.73
CA ILE A 8 -14.91 -0.02 -32.98
C ILE A 8 -14.54 -1.47 -33.32
N GLU A 9 -15.02 -2.47 -32.57
CA GLU A 9 -14.80 -3.89 -32.89
C GLU A 9 -15.35 -4.29 -34.27
N SER A 10 -16.50 -3.74 -34.68
CA SER A 10 -17.11 -3.98 -35.98
C SER A 10 -16.26 -3.39 -37.12
N ILE A 11 -15.81 -2.14 -36.95
CA ILE A 11 -14.93 -1.44 -37.90
C ILE A 11 -13.57 -2.14 -38.01
N VAL A 12 -12.99 -2.56 -36.88
CA VAL A 12 -11.74 -3.35 -36.85
C VAL A 12 -11.91 -4.66 -37.62
N LYS A 13 -13.00 -5.41 -37.40
CA LYS A 13 -13.28 -6.65 -38.13
C LYS A 13 -13.37 -6.40 -39.64
N GLN A 14 -14.05 -5.33 -40.05
CA GLN A 14 -14.15 -4.92 -41.46
C GLN A 14 -12.78 -4.62 -42.07
N TRP A 15 -11.93 -3.84 -41.41
CA TRP A 15 -10.56 -3.57 -41.89
C TRP A 15 -9.67 -4.81 -41.92
N THR A 16 -9.77 -5.72 -40.93
CA THR A 16 -9.03 -7.00 -40.97
C THR A 16 -9.52 -7.94 -42.08
N SER A 17 -10.79 -7.85 -42.49
CA SER A 17 -11.31 -8.60 -43.64
C SER A 17 -11.10 -7.91 -44.99
N PHE A 18 -10.73 -6.62 -44.97
CA PHE A 18 -10.42 -5.85 -46.18
C PHE A 18 -8.98 -6.08 -46.65
N ASP A 19 -8.07 -6.40 -45.72
CA ASP A 19 -6.63 -6.60 -45.95
C ASP A 19 -6.02 -5.56 -46.89
N LEU A 20 -5.85 -4.35 -46.36
CA LEU A 20 -5.29 -3.21 -47.10
C LEU A 20 -3.93 -3.55 -47.74
N LYS A 21 -3.13 -4.44 -47.14
CA LYS A 21 -1.81 -4.84 -47.67
C LYS A 21 -1.93 -5.72 -48.91
N SER A 22 -2.85 -6.69 -48.91
CA SER A 22 -3.15 -7.48 -50.10
C SER A 22 -3.69 -6.60 -51.23
N ILE A 23 -4.58 -5.65 -50.91
CA ILE A 23 -5.12 -4.72 -51.91
C ILE A 23 -4.06 -3.75 -52.43
N GLN A 24 -3.15 -3.26 -51.58
CA GLN A 24 -2.01 -2.44 -51.99
C GLN A 24 -1.09 -3.22 -52.94
N HIS A 25 -0.71 -4.46 -52.61
CA HIS A 25 0.07 -5.34 -53.48
C HIS A 25 -0.59 -5.57 -54.85
N ASP A 26 -1.89 -5.89 -54.88
CA ASP A 26 -2.59 -6.16 -56.14
C ASP A 26 -2.76 -4.90 -56.99
N LEU A 27 -2.83 -3.72 -56.36
CA LEU A 27 -2.77 -2.42 -57.02
C LEU A 27 -1.36 -2.08 -57.53
N ASP A 28 -0.29 -2.45 -56.82
CA ASP A 28 1.10 -2.30 -57.27
C ASP A 28 1.33 -3.13 -58.55
N VAL A 29 0.92 -4.41 -58.53
CA VAL A 29 1.00 -5.31 -59.70
C VAL A 29 0.21 -4.71 -60.87
N THR A 30 -1.06 -4.35 -60.65
CA THR A 30 -1.92 -3.70 -61.67
C THR A 30 -1.28 -2.42 -62.23
N THR A 31 -0.59 -1.64 -61.38
CA THR A 31 0.13 -0.43 -61.80
C THR A 31 1.29 -0.77 -62.74
N THR A 32 2.09 -1.80 -62.43
CA THR A 32 3.20 -2.23 -63.32
C THR A 32 2.70 -2.75 -64.67
N GLU A 33 1.62 -3.53 -64.70
CA GLU A 33 0.99 -3.99 -65.94
C GLU A 33 0.48 -2.81 -66.78
N ILE A 34 -0.18 -1.82 -66.15
CA ILE A 34 -0.66 -0.61 -66.80
C ILE A 34 0.48 0.20 -67.45
N VAL A 35 1.67 0.21 -66.85
CA VAL A 35 2.87 0.85 -67.41
C VAL A 35 3.44 0.06 -68.59
N SER A 36 3.62 -1.26 -68.50
CA SER A 36 4.07 -2.09 -69.64
C SER A 36 3.12 -1.94 -70.84
N CYS A 37 1.81 -2.01 -70.57
CA CYS A 37 0.77 -1.79 -71.57
C CYS A 37 0.72 -0.34 -72.11
N ALA A 38 1.46 0.61 -71.54
CA ALA A 38 1.64 1.96 -72.12
C ALA A 38 2.76 1.94 -73.15
N ASP A 39 3.93 1.42 -72.78
CA ASP A 39 5.11 1.37 -73.64
C ASP A 39 4.91 0.46 -74.85
N GLU A 40 4.28 -0.70 -74.67
CA GLU A 40 3.89 -1.59 -75.77
C GLU A 40 2.92 -0.93 -76.76
N SER A 41 1.95 -0.16 -76.23
CA SER A 41 0.96 0.54 -77.04
C SER A 41 1.60 1.68 -77.84
N ASP A 42 2.47 2.48 -77.22
CA ASP A 42 3.13 3.59 -77.89
C ASP A 42 4.23 3.11 -78.86
N GLN A 43 4.92 2.00 -78.57
CA GLN A 43 5.82 1.33 -79.52
C GLN A 43 5.05 0.77 -80.73
N SER A 44 3.88 0.16 -80.50
CA SER A 44 3.01 -0.34 -81.58
C SER A 44 2.45 0.80 -82.44
N ARG A 45 2.07 1.93 -81.82
CA ARG A 45 1.65 3.15 -82.51
C ARG A 45 2.75 3.73 -83.39
N ARG A 46 4.00 3.76 -82.92
CA ARG A 46 5.18 4.16 -83.73
C ARG A 46 5.37 3.26 -84.95
N LYS A 47 5.34 1.93 -84.76
CA LYS A 47 5.42 0.95 -85.86
C LYS A 47 4.32 1.16 -86.92
N LEU A 48 3.08 1.43 -86.51
CA LEU A 48 1.96 1.71 -87.44
C LEU A 48 2.15 3.03 -88.22
N VAL A 49 2.70 4.07 -87.57
CA VAL A 49 3.03 5.34 -88.25
C VAL A 49 4.16 5.14 -89.27
N GLU A 50 5.18 4.34 -88.95
CA GLU A 50 6.26 4.02 -89.89
C GLU A 50 5.78 3.18 -91.09
N LEU A 51 4.99 2.12 -90.84
CA LEU A 51 4.42 1.27 -91.88
C LEU A 51 3.49 2.05 -92.82
N SER A 52 2.59 2.88 -92.28
CA SER A 52 1.67 3.69 -93.09
C SER A 52 2.39 4.78 -93.91
N ARG A 53 3.52 5.31 -93.40
CA ARG A 53 4.39 6.25 -94.12
C ARG A 53 5.17 5.55 -95.24
N GLY A 54 5.70 4.36 -94.98
CA GLY A 54 6.36 3.51 -95.99
C GLY A 54 5.40 3.08 -97.11
N PHE A 55 4.20 2.62 -96.74
CA PHE A 55 3.14 2.29 -97.70
C PHE A 55 2.79 3.48 -98.58
N LYS A 56 2.50 4.66 -98.00
CA LYS A 56 2.23 5.88 -98.78
C LYS A 56 3.37 6.24 -99.74
N LYS A 57 4.63 6.06 -99.35
CA LYS A 57 5.80 6.35 -100.21
C LYS A 57 5.86 5.41 -101.42
N ASN A 58 5.58 4.13 -101.24
CA ASN A 58 5.85 3.07 -102.21
C ASN A 58 4.65 2.66 -103.09
N THR A 59 3.53 3.39 -103.06
CA THR A 59 2.28 3.03 -103.74
C THR A 59 1.85 4.04 -104.81
N ASN A 60 1.31 3.53 -105.93
CA ASN A 60 0.77 4.28 -107.07
C ASN A 60 -0.28 5.33 -106.67
N GLU A 61 -0.38 6.42 -107.44
CA GLU A 61 -1.09 7.62 -106.98
C GLU A 61 -2.61 7.42 -106.77
N ASP A 62 -3.29 6.65 -107.62
CA ASP A 62 -4.75 6.48 -107.49
C ASP A 62 -5.12 5.57 -106.29
N VAL A 63 -4.29 4.56 -106.01
CA VAL A 63 -4.39 3.78 -104.78
C VAL A 63 -4.05 4.66 -103.56
N ARG A 64 -3.06 5.57 -103.68
CA ARG A 64 -2.74 6.56 -102.64
C ARG A 64 -3.90 7.53 -102.38
N LYS A 65 -4.66 7.94 -103.41
CA LYS A 65 -5.88 8.75 -103.27
C LYS A 65 -6.96 7.99 -102.51
N ALA A 66 -7.25 6.74 -102.91
CA ALA A 66 -8.27 5.90 -102.28
C ALA A 66 -7.97 5.52 -100.82
N ILE A 67 -6.71 5.16 -100.50
CA ILE A 67 -6.31 4.73 -99.15
C ILE A 67 -6.12 5.90 -98.16
N THR A 68 -5.89 7.12 -98.64
CA THR A 68 -5.61 8.28 -97.78
C THR A 68 -6.74 8.66 -96.81
N PRO A 69 -8.04 8.69 -97.18
CA PRO A 69 -9.11 8.90 -96.21
C PRO A 69 -9.21 7.77 -95.17
N ILE A 70 -9.01 6.51 -95.58
CA ILE A 70 -9.03 5.33 -94.69
C ILE A 70 -7.89 5.42 -93.66
N LEU A 71 -6.68 5.76 -94.09
CA LEU A 71 -5.54 5.99 -93.18
C LEU A 71 -5.78 7.19 -92.24
N LYS A 72 -6.53 8.22 -92.67
CA LYS A 72 -6.94 9.33 -91.79
C LYS A 72 -7.96 8.88 -90.73
N SER A 73 -8.97 8.08 -91.08
CA SER A 73 -9.97 7.61 -90.11
C SER A 73 -9.35 6.67 -89.07
N PHE A 74 -8.47 5.74 -89.49
CA PHE A 74 -7.72 4.91 -88.54
C PHE A 74 -6.80 5.74 -87.64
N GLN A 75 -6.11 6.76 -88.17
CA GLN A 75 -5.28 7.66 -87.34
C GLN A 75 -6.11 8.37 -86.27
N ILE A 76 -7.27 8.92 -86.64
CA ILE A 76 -8.18 9.62 -85.71
C ILE A 76 -8.67 8.68 -84.60
N GLU A 77 -9.05 7.45 -84.94
CA GLU A 77 -9.52 6.48 -83.93
C GLU A 77 -8.38 6.00 -83.02
N ILE A 78 -7.18 5.78 -83.57
CA ILE A 78 -5.98 5.43 -82.78
C ILE A 78 -5.61 6.56 -81.80
N ASP A 79 -5.63 7.81 -82.24
CA ASP A 79 -5.33 8.96 -81.36
C ASP A 79 -6.46 9.21 -80.33
N SER A 80 -7.73 8.95 -80.70
CA SER A 80 -8.89 8.96 -79.79
C SER A 80 -8.76 7.88 -78.69
N LEU A 81 -8.45 6.64 -79.09
CA LEU A 81 -8.22 5.52 -78.18
C LEU A 81 -7.01 5.78 -77.26
N SER A 82 -5.92 6.31 -77.81
CA SER A 82 -4.72 6.71 -77.06
C SER A 82 -5.05 7.79 -76.03
N LYS A 83 -5.85 8.79 -76.40
CA LYS A 83 -6.31 9.85 -75.47
C LYS A 83 -7.19 9.28 -74.36
N ARG A 84 -8.15 8.39 -74.68
CA ARG A 84 -9.01 7.73 -73.69
C ARG A 84 -8.17 6.89 -72.72
N SER A 85 -7.27 6.06 -73.24
CA SER A 85 -6.36 5.25 -72.43
C SER A 85 -5.51 6.12 -71.49
N LYS A 86 -4.90 7.19 -72.00
CA LYS A 86 -4.09 8.10 -71.18
C LYS A 86 -4.89 8.74 -70.04
N VAL A 87 -6.14 9.16 -70.28
CA VAL A 87 -7.02 9.71 -69.23
C VAL A 87 -7.33 8.64 -68.18
N THR A 88 -7.75 7.43 -68.57
CA THR A 88 -8.05 6.35 -67.63
C THR A 88 -6.82 5.97 -66.78
N LYS A 89 -5.63 5.88 -67.40
CA LYS A 89 -4.37 5.59 -66.68
C LYS A 89 -4.03 6.71 -65.69
N GLN A 90 -4.17 7.97 -66.08
CA GLN A 90 -3.96 9.12 -65.20
C GLN A 90 -4.88 9.07 -63.98
N THR A 91 -6.19 8.89 -64.18
CA THR A 91 -7.16 8.82 -63.07
C THR A 91 -6.97 7.58 -62.18
N PHE A 92 -6.47 6.47 -62.73
CA PHE A 92 -6.12 5.29 -61.95
C PHE A 92 -4.90 5.56 -61.06
N LEU A 93 -3.83 6.14 -61.62
CA LEU A 93 -2.61 6.47 -60.87
C LEU A 93 -2.87 7.50 -59.75
N GLU A 94 -3.75 8.49 -60.00
CA GLU A 94 -4.19 9.46 -59.00
C GLU A 94 -4.89 8.79 -57.80
N ILE A 95 -5.78 7.82 -58.05
CA ILE A 95 -6.48 7.06 -56.99
C ILE A 95 -5.50 6.10 -56.30
N TYR A 96 -4.66 5.41 -57.06
CA TYR A 96 -3.65 4.48 -56.55
C TYR A 96 -2.69 5.16 -55.57
N GLN A 97 -2.16 6.35 -55.91
CA GLN A 97 -1.27 7.09 -55.01
C GLN A 97 -1.93 7.38 -53.64
N HIS A 98 -3.22 7.75 -53.64
CA HIS A 98 -3.98 7.98 -52.41
C HIS A 98 -4.28 6.71 -51.61
N LEU A 99 -4.08 5.52 -52.19
CA LEU A 99 -4.31 4.22 -51.53
C LEU A 99 -3.00 3.54 -51.10
N SER A 100 -1.90 3.68 -51.84
CA SER A 100 -0.58 3.14 -51.47
C SER A 100 0.11 3.97 -50.38
N GLU A 101 -0.18 5.27 -50.27
CA GLU A 101 0.30 6.12 -49.16
C GLU A 101 -0.45 5.89 -47.83
N LEU A 102 -1.55 5.10 -47.80
CA LEU A 102 -2.32 4.85 -46.58
C LEU A 102 -1.63 3.85 -45.63
N PRO A 103 -1.38 4.23 -44.35
CA PRO A 103 -0.89 3.29 -43.36
C PRO A 103 -2.01 2.33 -42.91
N ASP A 104 -1.63 1.07 -42.68
CA ASP A 104 -2.51 0.04 -42.12
C ASP A 104 -3.12 0.48 -40.76
N PRO A 105 -4.46 0.55 -40.63
CA PRO A 105 -5.11 0.91 -39.37
C PRO A 105 -5.14 -0.23 -38.34
N VAL A 106 -4.87 -1.48 -38.72
CA VAL A 106 -4.99 -2.64 -37.83
C VAL A 106 -4.00 -2.61 -36.66
N PRO A 107 -2.69 -2.30 -36.82
CA PRO A 107 -1.75 -2.16 -35.71
C PRO A 107 -2.16 -1.13 -34.64
N ILE A 108 -2.90 -0.08 -35.04
CA ILE A 108 -3.36 0.98 -34.12
C ILE A 108 -4.35 0.40 -33.08
N ARG A 109 -5.11 -0.65 -33.44
CA ARG A 109 -5.99 -1.38 -32.51
C ARG A 109 -5.22 -1.96 -31.33
N GLU A 110 -4.08 -2.60 -31.55
CA GLU A 110 -3.32 -3.25 -30.49
C GLU A 110 -2.78 -2.21 -29.51
N TYR A 111 -2.29 -1.09 -30.03
CA TYR A 111 -1.89 0.08 -29.23
C TYR A 111 -3.07 0.65 -28.42
N ILE A 112 -4.25 0.83 -29.02
CA ILE A 112 -5.47 1.25 -28.31
C ILE A 112 -5.87 0.26 -27.21
N GLN A 113 -5.79 -1.06 -27.46
CA GLN A 113 -6.08 -2.08 -26.46
C GLN A 113 -5.05 -2.15 -25.33
N ILE A 114 -3.79 -1.75 -25.59
CA ILE A 114 -2.77 -1.58 -24.55
C ILE A 114 -3.05 -0.31 -23.73
N LEU A 115 -3.43 0.80 -24.38
CA LEU A 115 -3.83 2.03 -23.70
C LEU A 115 -5.08 1.84 -22.84
N GLN A 116 -6.10 1.12 -23.32
CA GLN A 116 -7.32 0.85 -22.55
C GLN A 116 -7.01 0.08 -21.25
N ARG A 117 -6.22 -1.00 -21.34
CA ARG A 117 -5.77 -1.78 -20.17
C ARG A 117 -4.88 -0.97 -19.21
N ARG A 118 -4.09 -0.02 -19.72
CA ARG A 118 -3.34 0.92 -18.89
C ARG A 118 -4.27 1.92 -18.19
N PHE A 119 -5.29 2.42 -18.87
CA PHE A 119 -6.28 3.35 -18.30
C PHE A 119 -7.12 2.68 -17.21
N GLU A 120 -7.59 1.45 -17.45
CA GLU A 120 -8.30 0.63 -16.44
C GLU A 120 -7.44 0.46 -15.18
N LYS A 121 -6.16 0.06 -15.34
CA LYS A 121 -5.23 -0.07 -14.21
C LYS A 121 -4.93 1.27 -13.50
N VAL A 122 -4.92 2.40 -14.20
CA VAL A 122 -4.77 3.73 -13.57
C VAL A 122 -6.01 4.05 -12.74
N SER A 123 -7.22 3.83 -13.26
CA SER A 123 -8.47 4.03 -12.51
C SER A 123 -8.54 3.16 -11.25
N ASP A 124 -8.09 1.91 -11.31
CA ASP A 124 -8.02 1.03 -10.12
C ASP A 124 -7.04 1.59 -9.07
N LEU A 125 -5.88 2.10 -9.51
CA LEU A 125 -4.87 2.69 -8.63
C LEU A 125 -5.31 4.05 -8.05
N GLU A 126 -6.09 4.85 -8.79
CA GLU A 126 -6.67 6.10 -8.30
C GLU A 126 -7.68 5.82 -7.17
N VAL A 127 -8.58 4.84 -7.35
CA VAL A 127 -9.51 4.40 -6.29
C VAL A 127 -8.76 3.87 -5.07
N GLN A 128 -7.74 3.02 -5.26
CA GLN A 128 -6.92 2.53 -4.14
C GLN A 128 -6.19 3.66 -3.41
N ASN A 129 -5.66 4.66 -4.12
CA ASN A 129 -5.03 5.83 -3.50
C ASN A 129 -6.03 6.69 -2.74
N GLN A 130 -7.28 6.80 -3.20
CA GLN A 130 -8.31 7.54 -2.48
C GLN A 130 -8.72 6.81 -1.19
N ASN A 131 -8.96 5.49 -1.26
CA ASN A 131 -9.26 4.69 -0.08
C ASN A 131 -8.12 4.72 0.96
N LEU A 132 -6.86 4.68 0.51
CA LEU A 132 -5.70 4.80 1.40
C LEU A 132 -5.58 6.18 2.07
N ARG A 133 -6.01 7.26 1.40
CA ARG A 133 -6.07 8.60 2.00
C ARG A 133 -7.17 8.68 3.06
N GLU A 134 -8.36 8.15 2.75
CA GLU A 134 -9.49 8.08 3.68
C GLU A 134 -9.12 7.31 4.97
N ILE A 135 -8.48 6.14 4.83
CA ILE A 135 -7.97 5.37 5.98
C ILE A 135 -6.90 6.14 6.77
N LEU A 136 -6.01 6.90 6.12
CA LEU A 136 -5.00 7.71 6.82
C LEU A 136 -5.64 8.88 7.59
N ASP A 137 -6.66 9.53 7.03
CA ASP A 137 -7.41 10.60 7.69
C ASP A 137 -8.25 10.05 8.87
N GLU A 138 -8.87 8.87 8.72
CA GLU A 138 -9.54 8.16 9.82
C GLU A 138 -8.57 7.81 10.94
N LEU A 139 -7.41 7.23 10.63
CA LEU A 139 -6.38 6.89 11.63
C LEU A 139 -5.82 8.14 12.33
N ALA A 140 -5.65 9.25 11.61
CA ALA A 140 -5.27 10.54 12.18
C ALA A 140 -6.35 11.09 13.13
N HIS A 141 -7.63 10.96 12.77
CA HIS A 141 -8.76 11.34 13.63
C HIS A 141 -8.81 10.48 14.91
N VAL A 142 -8.78 9.15 14.77
CA VAL A 142 -8.80 8.20 15.90
C VAL A 142 -7.62 8.46 16.84
N LYS A 143 -6.41 8.68 16.31
CA LYS A 143 -5.26 9.06 17.14
C LYS A 143 -5.48 10.39 17.86
N SER A 144 -5.94 11.42 17.16
CA SER A 144 -6.24 12.73 17.77
C SER A 144 -7.35 12.66 18.82
N GLN A 145 -8.24 11.67 18.76
CA GLN A 145 -9.22 11.41 19.80
C GLN A 145 -8.59 10.69 21.00
N ALA A 146 -7.82 9.62 20.77
CA ALA A 146 -7.11 8.90 21.84
C ALA A 146 -6.14 9.80 22.62
N ASP A 147 -5.44 10.72 21.95
CA ASP A 147 -4.56 11.72 22.58
C ASP A 147 -5.35 12.66 23.52
N LYS A 148 -6.59 13.03 23.15
CA LYS A 148 -7.50 13.85 24.00
C LYS A 148 -8.08 13.06 25.17
N GLU A 149 -8.44 11.80 24.95
CA GLU A 149 -8.96 10.92 26.00
C GLU A 149 -7.88 10.64 27.06
N HIS A 150 -6.63 10.39 26.65
CA HIS A 150 -5.49 10.31 27.55
C HIS A 150 -5.23 11.64 28.29
N GLN A 151 -5.34 12.78 27.61
CA GLN A 151 -5.19 14.08 28.26
C GLN A 151 -6.27 14.30 29.33
N PHE A 152 -7.51 13.90 29.06
CA PHE A 152 -8.64 14.01 30.00
C PHE A 152 -8.50 13.09 31.23
N ASP A 153 -8.10 11.83 31.03
CA ASP A 153 -7.82 10.90 32.14
C ASP A 153 -6.68 11.45 33.04
N LEU A 154 -5.60 11.95 32.42
CA LEU A 154 -4.48 12.54 33.15
C LEU A 154 -4.92 13.76 33.98
N ILE A 155 -5.73 14.67 33.42
CA ILE A 155 -6.30 15.81 34.16
C ILE A 155 -7.20 15.33 35.32
N THR A 156 -8.04 14.32 35.07
CA THR A 156 -8.93 13.74 36.09
C THR A 156 -8.15 13.14 37.24
N LYS A 157 -7.05 12.44 36.94
CA LYS A 157 -6.15 11.84 37.93
C LYS A 157 -5.36 12.89 38.73
N TYR A 158 -4.94 14.00 38.11
CA TYR A 158 -4.34 15.12 38.84
C TYR A 158 -5.34 15.76 39.81
N ALA A 159 -6.58 16.01 39.39
CA ALA A 159 -7.62 16.58 40.25
C ALA A 159 -7.98 15.65 41.43
N GLN A 160 -8.01 14.33 41.22
CA GLN A 160 -8.16 13.35 42.30
C GLN A 160 -6.99 13.40 43.29
N MET A 161 -5.75 13.49 42.80
CA MET A 161 -4.55 13.58 43.65
C MET A 161 -4.53 14.87 44.48
N GLU A 162 -4.92 16.01 43.90
CA GLU A 162 -5.06 17.29 44.60
C GLU A 162 -6.16 17.24 45.68
N MET A 163 -7.30 16.60 45.39
CA MET A 163 -8.35 16.36 46.38
C MET A 163 -7.86 15.46 47.53
N HIS A 164 -7.12 14.38 47.23
CA HIS A 164 -6.54 13.51 48.26
C HIS A 164 -5.49 14.23 49.12
N GLN A 165 -4.66 15.09 48.52
CA GLN A 165 -3.70 15.92 49.25
C GLN A 165 -4.42 16.88 50.22
N SER A 166 -5.45 17.58 49.74
CA SER A 166 -6.28 18.48 50.58
C SER A 166 -6.92 17.76 51.77
N VAL A 167 -7.40 16.53 51.58
CA VAL A 167 -7.95 15.68 52.68
C VAL A 167 -6.85 15.26 53.67
N LEU A 168 -5.65 14.91 53.20
CA LEU A 168 -4.51 14.60 54.07
C LEU A 168 -4.07 15.81 54.90
N ASP A 169 -4.00 17.00 54.29
CA ASP A 169 -3.61 18.23 54.98
C ASP A 169 -4.65 18.67 56.02
N SER A 170 -5.94 18.49 55.72
CA SER A 170 -7.02 18.67 56.70
C SER A 170 -6.88 17.70 57.89
N LEU A 171 -6.61 16.42 57.62
CA LEU A 171 -6.45 15.41 58.68
C LEU A 171 -5.18 15.65 59.53
N HIS A 172 -4.11 16.15 58.93
CA HIS A 172 -2.92 16.59 59.66
C HIS A 172 -3.23 17.81 60.55
N GLN A 173 -4.02 18.78 60.07
CA GLN A 173 -4.46 19.90 60.89
C GLN A 173 -5.33 19.44 62.07
N ASP A 174 -6.33 18.58 61.84
CA ASP A 174 -7.18 18.01 62.90
C ASP A 174 -6.36 17.24 63.96
N MET A 175 -5.31 16.53 63.53
CA MET A 175 -4.38 15.84 64.43
C MET A 175 -3.56 16.81 65.29
N LEU A 176 -3.05 17.90 64.71
CA LEU A 176 -2.33 18.95 65.44
C LEU A 176 -3.26 19.66 66.44
N ASP A 177 -4.47 20.00 66.01
CA ASP A 177 -5.54 20.58 66.83
C ASP A 177 -5.92 19.67 68.00
N TYR A 178 -6.00 18.36 67.78
CA TYR A 178 -6.24 17.38 68.85
C TYR A 178 -5.03 17.27 69.79
N LYS A 179 -3.81 17.32 69.26
CA LYS A 179 -2.59 17.23 70.08
C LYS A 179 -2.41 18.45 70.98
N ILE A 180 -2.70 19.65 70.49
CA ILE A 180 -2.73 20.89 71.29
C ILE A 180 -3.75 20.74 72.43
N LYS A 181 -5.00 20.36 72.11
CA LYS A 181 -6.06 20.13 73.11
C LYS A 181 -5.66 19.07 74.15
N GLN A 182 -4.96 18.01 73.74
CA GLN A 182 -4.44 17.00 74.65
C GLN A 182 -3.41 17.60 75.62
N ASP A 183 -2.45 18.38 75.13
CA ASP A 183 -1.40 18.95 75.99
C ASP A 183 -1.93 20.10 76.88
N ASP A 184 -2.94 20.84 76.43
CA ASP A 184 -3.72 21.76 77.27
C ASP A 184 -4.42 20.98 78.41
N THR A 185 -5.08 19.85 78.13
CA THR A 185 -5.71 19.03 79.19
C THR A 185 -4.69 18.38 80.12
N ASN A 186 -3.52 17.98 79.63
CA ASN A 186 -2.43 17.41 80.44
C ASN A 186 -1.83 18.47 81.37
N THR A 187 -1.63 19.70 80.90
CA THR A 187 -1.06 20.79 81.71
C THR A 187 -2.04 21.31 82.76
N LEU A 188 -3.34 21.39 82.43
CA LEU A 188 -4.40 21.64 83.42
C LEU A 188 -4.46 20.54 84.49
N CYS A 189 -4.53 19.27 84.07
CA CYS A 189 -4.58 18.13 85.00
C CYS A 189 -3.33 18.08 85.90
N SER A 190 -2.13 18.31 85.35
CA SER A 190 -0.89 18.40 86.15
C SER A 190 -0.86 19.60 87.11
N SER A 191 -1.64 20.66 86.85
CA SER A 191 -1.79 21.81 87.77
C SER A 191 -2.75 21.46 88.91
N ASP A 192 -3.87 20.80 88.60
CA ASP A 192 -4.82 20.30 89.59
C ASP A 192 -4.19 19.22 90.48
N ASP A 193 -3.38 18.31 89.91
CA ASP A 193 -2.54 17.38 90.66
C ASP A 193 -1.55 18.11 91.57
N HIS A 194 -0.90 19.18 91.09
CA HIS A 194 0.04 19.94 91.91
C HIS A 194 -0.65 20.63 93.10
N MET A 195 -1.82 21.24 92.87
CA MET A 195 -2.66 21.81 93.93
C MET A 195 -3.13 20.75 94.93
N CYS A 196 -3.67 19.63 94.45
CA CYS A 196 -4.10 18.53 95.30
C CYS A 196 -2.95 17.97 96.15
N ASN A 197 -1.75 17.81 95.56
CA ASN A 197 -0.56 17.38 96.29
C ASN A 197 -0.07 18.43 97.30
N GLN A 198 -0.17 19.73 97.00
CA GLN A 198 0.19 20.80 97.93
C GLN A 198 -0.75 20.82 99.14
N ASP A 199 -2.06 20.67 98.93
CA ASP A 199 -3.04 20.55 100.01
C ASP A 199 -2.88 19.24 100.80
N LEU A 200 -2.55 18.13 100.14
CA LEU A 200 -2.17 16.87 100.79
C LEU A 200 -0.92 17.06 101.67
N GLU A 201 0.09 17.78 101.21
CA GLU A 201 1.30 18.04 101.99
C GLU A 201 1.02 18.97 103.18
N GLN A 202 0.17 19.99 103.02
CA GLN A 202 -0.31 20.83 104.12
C GLN A 202 -1.12 20.03 105.14
N MET A 203 -2.02 19.17 104.68
CA MET A 203 -2.82 18.30 105.54
C MET A 203 -1.94 17.27 106.24
N ASN A 204 -0.98 16.64 105.56
CA ASN A 204 0.00 15.74 106.18
C ASN A 204 0.89 16.45 107.20
N LYS A 205 1.25 17.72 106.99
CA LYS A 205 1.93 18.56 108.00
C LYS A 205 1.05 18.84 109.22
N ARG A 206 -0.27 18.98 109.05
CA ARG A 206 -1.24 19.08 110.17
C ARG A 206 -1.39 17.73 110.88
N THR A 207 -1.61 16.65 110.12
CA THR A 207 -1.73 15.27 110.60
C THR A 207 -0.50 14.88 111.40
N SER A 208 0.72 15.05 110.88
CA SER A 208 1.96 14.73 111.59
C SER A 208 2.17 15.55 112.87
N ASN A 209 1.67 16.79 112.92
CA ASN A 209 1.67 17.56 114.17
C ASN A 209 0.62 17.05 115.16
N THR A 210 -0.57 16.64 114.71
CA THR A 210 -1.56 15.97 115.59
C THR A 210 -1.12 14.57 116.02
N GLU A 211 -0.44 13.82 115.15
CA GLU A 211 0.20 12.55 115.47
C GLU A 211 1.26 12.77 116.55
N ARG A 212 2.13 13.78 116.48
CA ARG A 212 3.05 14.10 117.59
C ARG A 212 2.38 14.45 118.92
N PHE A 213 1.10 14.84 118.93
CA PHE A 213 0.31 14.98 120.17
C PHE A 213 -0.34 13.65 120.58
N VAL A 214 -0.84 12.86 119.62
CA VAL A 214 -1.38 11.51 119.84
C VAL A 214 -0.30 10.52 120.25
N ASP A 215 0.93 10.66 119.76
CA ASP A 215 2.13 9.86 120.04
C ASP A 215 2.67 10.16 121.44
N LYS A 216 2.56 11.40 121.92
CA LYS A 216 2.77 11.70 123.35
C LYS A 216 1.71 11.05 124.22
N LEU A 217 0.45 11.08 123.79
CA LEU A 217 -0.63 10.34 124.44
C LEU A 217 -0.50 8.82 124.26
N ARG A 218 0.28 8.33 123.29
CA ARG A 218 0.58 6.91 123.05
C ARG A 218 1.78 6.46 123.88
N GLU A 219 2.79 7.30 124.05
CA GLU A 219 3.90 7.12 124.99
C GLU A 219 3.36 6.97 126.43
N ASP A 220 2.29 7.69 126.78
CA ASP A 220 1.53 7.54 128.03
C ASP A 220 0.67 6.24 128.11
N PHE A 221 0.41 5.52 127.00
CA PHE A 221 -0.52 4.37 126.94
C PHE A 221 0.09 3.04 126.44
N GLU A 222 1.21 3.06 125.72
CA GLU A 222 1.81 1.90 125.04
C GLU A 222 2.71 1.05 125.97
N GLN A 223 2.50 1.19 127.28
CA GLN A 223 3.10 0.33 128.31
C GLN A 223 2.30 -0.97 128.53
N ILE A 224 1.10 -1.14 127.95
CA ILE A 224 0.24 -2.33 128.16
C ILE A 224 -0.41 -2.83 126.85
N ARG A 225 0.14 -3.93 126.30
CA ARG A 225 -0.54 -5.16 125.76
C ARG A 225 0.05 -5.67 124.42
N SER A 226 -0.09 -6.98 124.19
CA SER A 226 0.62 -7.74 123.14
C SER A 226 -0.26 -8.64 122.26
N THR A 227 0.36 -9.14 121.16
CA THR A 227 0.15 -10.43 120.45
C THR A 227 -1.05 -10.70 119.53
N ASN A 228 -0.71 -11.06 118.27
CA ASN A 228 -1.31 -12.04 117.33
C ASN A 228 -2.73 -11.78 116.74
N ASN A 229 -2.93 -11.76 115.40
CA ASN A 229 -2.88 -12.93 114.49
C ASN A 229 -2.82 -12.57 112.96
N LYS A 230 -2.68 -13.60 112.10
CA LYS A 230 -2.83 -13.63 110.61
C LYS A 230 -4.26 -14.15 110.21
N PRO A 231 -4.73 -14.38 108.94
CA PRO A 231 -4.00 -14.66 107.67
C PRO A 231 -4.65 -14.32 106.27
N ASN A 232 -3.95 -14.74 105.19
CA ASN A 232 -4.36 -15.28 103.86
C ASN A 232 -5.24 -14.55 102.80
N ASP A 233 -4.85 -14.78 101.51
CA ASP A 233 -5.56 -15.06 100.22
C ASP A 233 -6.78 -14.19 99.78
N GLU A 234 -7.29 -14.15 98.54
CA GLU A 234 -7.04 -14.78 97.21
C GLU A 234 -7.36 -13.69 96.13
N LEU A 235 -6.77 -13.51 94.91
CA LEU A 235 -6.39 -14.33 93.74
C LEU A 235 -7.56 -14.69 92.76
N ILE A 236 -7.23 -14.99 91.48
CA ILE A 236 -8.13 -15.36 90.34
C ILE A 236 -8.99 -14.18 89.78
N SER A 237 -9.25 -13.96 88.46
CA SER A 237 -8.94 -14.65 87.18
C SER A 237 -8.55 -13.65 86.04
N GLN A 238 -8.24 -14.13 84.82
CA GLN A 238 -8.08 -13.31 83.59
C GLN A 238 -8.47 -14.07 82.29
N GLU A 239 -9.44 -15.00 82.34
CA GLU A 239 -9.58 -16.08 81.33
C GLU A 239 -10.64 -15.89 80.23
N GLU A 240 -11.47 -14.83 80.30
CA GLU A 240 -12.61 -14.65 79.39
C GLU A 240 -12.35 -13.65 78.24
N ILE A 241 -11.36 -12.77 78.37
CA ILE A 241 -11.05 -11.73 77.38
C ILE A 241 -10.30 -12.33 76.17
N GLU A 242 -9.30 -13.16 76.42
CA GLU A 242 -8.40 -13.70 75.39
C GLU A 242 -9.14 -14.56 74.36
N ARG A 243 -10.13 -15.35 74.80
CA ARG A 243 -10.94 -16.24 73.96
C ARG A 243 -11.67 -15.50 72.84
N LYS A 244 -12.23 -14.32 73.14
CA LYS A 244 -12.98 -13.48 72.17
C LYS A 244 -12.05 -12.74 71.21
N LEU A 245 -10.77 -12.60 71.54
CA LEU A 245 -9.77 -12.01 70.66
C LEU A 245 -9.32 -13.00 69.57
N CYS A 246 -9.09 -14.27 69.95
CA CYS A 246 -8.70 -15.34 69.03
C CYS A 246 -9.74 -15.59 67.93
N GLU A 247 -11.02 -15.75 68.31
CA GLU A 247 -12.12 -16.03 67.37
C GLU A 247 -12.26 -14.96 66.27
N LYS A 248 -12.05 -13.68 66.62
CA LYS A 248 -12.06 -12.58 65.64
C LYS A 248 -10.88 -12.68 64.65
N LEU A 249 -9.68 -12.96 65.16
CA LEU A 249 -8.47 -13.05 64.33
C LEU A 249 -8.55 -14.24 63.35
N GLU A 250 -9.07 -15.39 63.82
CA GLU A 250 -9.23 -16.60 63.01
C GLU A 250 -10.22 -16.38 61.84
N LEU A 251 -11.35 -15.69 62.08
CA LEU A 251 -12.29 -15.31 61.04
C LEU A 251 -11.65 -14.37 60.00
N GLU A 252 -10.89 -13.36 60.44
CA GLU A 252 -10.24 -12.41 59.53
C GLU A 252 -9.19 -13.11 58.65
N LEU A 253 -8.37 -13.99 59.24
CA LEU A 253 -7.38 -14.80 58.53
C LEU A 253 -8.04 -15.64 57.42
N ALA A 254 -9.13 -16.35 57.74
CA ALA A 254 -9.88 -17.14 56.77
C ALA A 254 -10.51 -16.32 55.62
N THR A 255 -10.81 -15.02 55.83
CA THR A 255 -11.22 -14.14 54.71
C THR A 255 -10.04 -13.74 53.81
N LYS A 256 -8.86 -13.53 54.39
CA LYS A 256 -7.64 -13.19 53.63
C LYS A 256 -7.11 -14.37 52.83
N GLU A 257 -7.18 -15.59 53.36
CA GLU A 257 -6.84 -16.81 52.62
C GLU A 257 -7.71 -16.97 51.36
N ARG A 258 -9.03 -16.75 51.46
CA ARG A 258 -9.93 -16.76 50.30
C ARG A 258 -9.57 -15.68 49.27
N GLN A 259 -9.24 -14.47 49.73
CA GLN A 259 -8.82 -13.37 48.86
C GLN A 259 -7.50 -13.68 48.13
N ILE A 260 -6.56 -14.36 48.80
CA ILE A 260 -5.31 -14.84 48.19
C ILE A 260 -5.60 -15.87 47.09
N VAL A 261 -6.48 -16.85 47.36
CA VAL A 261 -6.86 -17.86 46.35
C VAL A 261 -7.47 -17.20 45.10
N THR A 262 -8.40 -16.25 45.25
CA THR A 262 -8.98 -15.55 44.09
C THR A 262 -7.96 -14.76 43.28
N LEU A 263 -7.01 -14.10 43.95
CA LEU A 263 -5.94 -13.33 43.28
C LEU A 263 -4.93 -14.25 42.56
N VAL A 264 -4.64 -15.44 43.10
CA VAL A 264 -3.81 -16.46 42.42
C VAL A 264 -4.52 -16.95 41.15
N ASP A 265 -5.82 -17.24 41.25
CA ASP A 265 -6.68 -17.65 40.14
C ASP A 265 -6.71 -16.61 39.00
N GLU A 266 -6.86 -15.33 39.35
CA GLU A 266 -6.81 -14.21 38.41
C GLU A 266 -5.42 -14.03 37.78
N THR A 267 -4.37 -14.12 38.59
CA THR A 267 -2.97 -14.06 38.12
C THR A 267 -2.67 -15.18 37.12
N GLN A 268 -3.13 -16.41 37.39
CA GLN A 268 -2.94 -17.54 36.49
C GLN A 268 -3.76 -17.41 35.20
N LYS A 269 -4.98 -16.85 35.27
CA LYS A 269 -5.78 -16.51 34.08
C LYS A 269 -5.08 -15.46 33.21
N LEU A 270 -4.56 -14.39 33.81
CA LEU A 270 -3.80 -13.33 33.12
C LEU A 270 -2.49 -13.85 32.52
N GLN A 271 -1.77 -14.75 33.19
CA GLN A 271 -0.62 -15.43 32.61
C GLN A 271 -1.02 -16.26 31.38
N SER A 272 -2.14 -16.98 31.43
CA SER A 272 -2.61 -17.80 30.31
C SER A 272 -3.05 -16.99 29.08
N THR A 273 -3.63 -15.79 29.27
CA THR A 273 -3.99 -14.90 28.15
C THR A 273 -2.75 -14.20 27.60
N LEU A 274 -1.79 -13.81 28.44
CA LEU A 274 -0.52 -13.22 28.03
C LEU A 274 0.31 -14.21 27.19
N ILE A 275 0.34 -15.50 27.54
CA ILE A 275 0.98 -16.54 26.73
C ILE A 275 0.30 -16.64 25.35
N LYS A 276 -1.03 -16.77 25.30
CA LYS A 276 -1.78 -16.86 24.04
C LYS A 276 -1.56 -15.65 23.13
N ILE A 277 -1.56 -14.44 23.69
CA ILE A 277 -1.31 -13.19 22.93
C ILE A 277 0.11 -13.18 22.37
N LYS A 278 1.11 -13.66 23.12
CA LYS A 278 2.48 -13.83 22.62
C LYS A 278 2.57 -14.86 21.51
N GLU A 279 1.90 -16.01 21.64
CA GLU A 279 1.86 -17.04 20.61
C GLU A 279 1.22 -16.52 19.32
N THR A 280 0.05 -15.88 19.39
CA THR A 280 -0.62 -15.30 18.21
C THR A 280 0.17 -14.14 17.59
N SER A 281 0.82 -13.32 18.41
CA SER A 281 1.68 -12.24 17.91
C SER A 281 2.94 -12.80 17.24
N PHE A 282 3.51 -13.89 17.75
CA PHE A 282 4.69 -14.52 17.17
C PHE A 282 4.37 -15.17 15.82
N THR A 283 3.24 -15.89 15.70
CA THR A 283 2.80 -16.43 14.41
C THR A 283 2.52 -15.31 13.41
N GLN A 284 1.80 -14.25 13.81
CA GLN A 284 1.49 -13.13 12.92
C GLN A 284 2.74 -12.36 12.45
N ILE A 285 3.76 -12.21 13.31
CA ILE A 285 5.05 -11.63 12.91
C ILE A 285 5.77 -12.56 11.91
N SER A 286 5.87 -13.86 12.19
CA SER A 286 6.47 -14.85 11.29
C SER A 286 5.79 -14.87 9.91
N ASP A 287 4.45 -14.83 9.86
CA ASP A 287 3.69 -14.79 8.60
C ASP A 287 3.98 -13.51 7.80
N LEU A 288 4.07 -12.36 8.48
CA LEU A 288 4.43 -11.08 7.85
C LEU A 288 5.87 -11.06 7.35
N GLU A 289 6.84 -11.58 8.13
CA GLU A 289 8.25 -11.70 7.73
C GLU A 289 8.44 -12.60 6.51
N ASN A 290 7.72 -13.74 6.46
CA ASN A 290 7.73 -14.62 5.31
C ASN A 290 7.23 -13.91 4.04
N VAL A 291 6.05 -13.27 4.11
CA VAL A 291 5.47 -12.49 3.00
C VAL A 291 6.39 -11.35 2.57
N LEU A 292 7.03 -10.65 3.52
CA LEU A 292 7.98 -9.58 3.21
C LEU A 292 9.16 -10.12 2.39
N SER A 293 9.77 -11.24 2.80
CA SER A 293 10.87 -11.87 2.04
C SER A 293 10.44 -12.35 0.65
N GLU A 294 9.18 -12.78 0.46
CA GLU A 294 8.63 -13.10 -0.86
C GLU A 294 8.48 -11.86 -1.75
N LYS A 295 8.06 -10.72 -1.19
CA LYS A 295 8.00 -9.45 -1.92
C LYS A 295 9.38 -8.94 -2.29
N GLU A 296 10.37 -9.02 -1.39
CA GLU A 296 11.76 -8.67 -1.69
C GLU A 296 12.34 -9.50 -2.84
N LYS A 297 12.13 -10.83 -2.82
CA LYS A 297 12.55 -11.72 -3.92
C LYS A 297 11.88 -11.35 -5.24
N LEU A 298 10.58 -11.02 -5.22
CA LEU A 298 9.84 -10.61 -6.42
C LEU A 298 10.31 -9.24 -6.93
N ILE A 299 10.60 -8.28 -6.05
CA ILE A 299 11.16 -6.97 -6.41
C ILE A 299 12.53 -7.17 -7.07
N ALA A 300 13.45 -7.92 -6.46
CA ALA A 300 14.77 -8.20 -7.03
C ALA A 300 14.69 -8.90 -8.41
N GLN A 301 13.71 -9.79 -8.62
CA GLN A 301 13.46 -10.40 -9.94
C GLN A 301 12.94 -9.39 -10.99
N LEU A 302 12.11 -8.43 -10.58
CA LEU A 302 11.58 -7.39 -11.47
C LEU A 302 12.64 -6.32 -11.79
N GLU A 303 13.46 -5.94 -10.81
CA GLU A 303 14.62 -5.06 -10.97
C GLU A 303 15.67 -5.69 -11.89
N ASN A 304 15.97 -6.98 -11.70
CA ASN A 304 16.87 -7.71 -12.60
C ASN A 304 16.33 -7.74 -14.04
N LYS A 305 15.04 -8.03 -14.23
CA LYS A 305 14.39 -7.99 -15.56
C LYS A 305 14.42 -6.60 -16.20
N LEU A 306 14.21 -5.54 -15.42
CA LEU A 306 14.33 -4.16 -15.88
C LEU A 306 15.77 -3.82 -16.28
N GLN A 307 16.76 -4.27 -15.50
CA GLN A 307 18.18 -4.10 -15.81
C GLN A 307 18.60 -4.87 -17.08
N THR A 308 18.06 -6.08 -17.32
CA THR A 308 18.26 -6.81 -18.60
C THR A 308 17.52 -6.20 -19.80
N GLN A 309 16.85 -5.06 -19.63
CA GLN A 309 16.18 -4.30 -20.69
C GLN A 309 16.71 -2.85 -20.78
N SER A 310 17.77 -2.50 -20.03
CA SER A 310 18.31 -1.13 -20.00
C SER A 310 18.97 -0.69 -21.31
N ASP A 311 19.43 -1.65 -22.11
CA ASP A 311 20.01 -1.47 -23.44
C ASP A 311 18.96 -1.38 -24.56
N TYR A 312 17.68 -1.64 -24.28
CA TYR A 312 16.62 -1.71 -25.30
C TYR A 312 16.49 -0.44 -26.14
N ASP A 313 16.57 0.75 -25.52
CA ASP A 313 16.54 2.02 -26.25
C ASP A 313 17.89 2.37 -26.93
N GLU A 314 19.00 1.71 -26.59
CA GLU A 314 20.26 1.76 -27.35
C GLU A 314 20.14 0.89 -28.61
N ILE A 315 19.81 -0.40 -28.45
CA ILE A 315 19.58 -1.36 -29.54
C ILE A 315 18.52 -0.83 -30.51
N LYS A 316 17.44 -0.22 -30.02
CA LYS A 316 16.39 0.39 -30.85
C LYS A 316 16.86 1.65 -31.59
N ARG A 317 17.75 2.45 -31.02
CA ARG A 317 18.41 3.57 -31.71
C ARG A 317 19.36 3.03 -32.80
N GLU A 318 20.18 2.04 -32.47
CA GLU A 318 21.08 1.39 -33.42
C GLU A 318 20.33 0.75 -34.59
N LEU A 319 19.27 -0.04 -34.33
CA LEU A 319 18.41 -0.61 -35.37
C LEU A 319 17.74 0.46 -36.23
N THR A 320 17.36 1.60 -35.65
CA THR A 320 16.83 2.75 -36.42
C THR A 320 17.91 3.38 -37.30
N VAL A 321 19.16 3.46 -36.83
CA VAL A 321 20.30 3.96 -37.60
C VAL A 321 20.71 2.96 -38.69
N PHE A 322 20.80 1.66 -38.39
CA PHE A 322 21.06 0.60 -39.37
C PHE A 322 20.00 0.60 -40.46
N LYS A 323 18.71 0.67 -40.11
CA LYS A 323 17.61 0.82 -41.08
C LYS A 323 17.77 2.10 -41.92
N SER A 324 18.11 3.22 -41.30
CA SER A 324 18.36 4.48 -42.03
C SER A 324 19.56 4.37 -42.98
N ILE A 325 20.59 3.58 -42.62
CA ILE A 325 21.76 3.32 -43.46
C ILE A 325 21.40 2.37 -44.60
N GLU A 326 20.86 1.17 -44.34
CA GLU A 326 20.48 0.19 -45.38
C GLU A 326 19.56 0.80 -46.44
N PHE A 327 18.50 1.51 -46.01
CA PHE A 327 17.56 2.13 -46.94
C PHE A 327 18.12 3.37 -47.64
N SER A 328 19.21 3.99 -47.17
CA SER A 328 19.90 5.08 -47.89
C SER A 328 21.07 4.61 -48.76
N THR A 329 21.73 3.48 -48.44
CA THR A 329 22.71 2.83 -49.31
C THR A 329 22.02 2.13 -50.49
N THR A 330 20.89 1.47 -50.25
CA THR A 330 20.06 0.87 -51.31
C THR A 330 19.62 1.92 -52.32
N ASN A 331 19.22 3.11 -51.84
CA ASN A 331 18.80 4.22 -52.69
C ASN A 331 19.94 4.94 -53.43
N ARG A 332 21.19 4.43 -53.35
CA ARG A 332 22.36 4.94 -54.08
C ARG A 332 23.10 3.87 -54.91
N SER A 333 22.67 2.62 -54.84
CA SER A 333 23.27 1.49 -55.59
C SER A 333 22.22 0.75 -56.39
N SER A 334 21.99 1.16 -57.63
CA SER A 334 21.30 0.31 -58.61
C SER A 334 22.08 -0.98 -58.82
N ASN A 335 21.43 -2.14 -58.60
CA ASN A 335 21.43 -3.36 -59.43
C ASN A 335 20.82 -4.56 -58.66
N ASP A 336 20.04 -5.39 -59.35
CA ASP A 336 19.10 -6.40 -58.81
C ASP A 336 19.68 -7.52 -57.90
N ASP A 337 20.99 -7.72 -57.85
CA ASP A 337 21.59 -8.98 -57.37
C ASP A 337 21.54 -9.23 -55.84
N GLN A 338 21.21 -8.24 -55.00
CA GLN A 338 21.32 -8.40 -53.54
C GLN A 338 20.08 -9.01 -52.86
N ILE A 339 18.87 -8.88 -53.44
CA ILE A 339 17.61 -9.31 -52.80
C ILE A 339 17.60 -10.83 -52.56
N GLY A 340 18.14 -11.61 -53.51
CA GLY A 340 18.22 -13.08 -53.39
C GLY A 340 19.10 -13.58 -52.25
N ASN A 341 20.14 -12.83 -51.86
CA ASN A 341 21.02 -13.19 -50.74
C ASN A 341 20.42 -12.80 -49.38
N LEU A 342 19.71 -11.66 -49.30
CA LEU A 342 19.00 -11.27 -48.07
C LEU A 342 17.85 -12.23 -47.74
N SER A 343 17.10 -12.68 -48.77
CA SER A 343 16.04 -13.67 -48.60
C SER A 343 16.56 -15.01 -48.04
N LYS A 344 17.65 -15.55 -48.61
CA LYS A 344 18.31 -16.75 -48.07
C LYS A 344 18.78 -16.56 -46.63
N LYS A 345 19.49 -15.47 -46.34
CA LYS A 345 20.04 -15.26 -45.00
C LYS A 345 18.97 -15.02 -43.93
N SER A 346 17.81 -14.48 -44.32
CA SER A 346 16.62 -14.43 -43.46
C SER A 346 16.03 -15.82 -43.20
N PHE A 347 16.05 -16.73 -44.18
CA PHE A 347 15.61 -18.11 -44.01
C PHE A 347 16.55 -18.88 -43.06
N ASP A 348 17.87 -18.79 -43.29
CA ASP A 348 18.90 -19.46 -42.48
C ASP A 348 18.79 -19.06 -40.98
N ILE A 349 18.64 -17.76 -40.70
CA ILE A 349 18.47 -17.23 -39.34
C ILE A 349 17.15 -17.72 -38.71
N GLN A 350 16.11 -17.93 -39.51
CA GLN A 350 14.79 -18.34 -39.02
C GLN A 350 14.75 -19.85 -38.68
N ASP A 351 15.51 -20.68 -39.40
CA ASP A 351 15.77 -22.09 -39.04
C ASP A 351 16.70 -22.22 -37.81
N GLU A 352 17.70 -21.34 -37.66
CA GLU A 352 18.55 -21.30 -36.47
C GLU A 352 17.74 -20.92 -35.22
N GLN A 353 16.79 -19.98 -35.33
CA GLN A 353 15.89 -19.60 -34.24
C GLN A 353 14.84 -20.67 -33.89
N THR A 354 14.40 -21.53 -34.82
CA THR A 354 13.51 -22.66 -34.49
C THR A 354 14.29 -23.79 -33.81
N GLN A 355 15.52 -24.09 -34.24
CA GLN A 355 16.38 -25.06 -33.56
C GLN A 355 16.72 -24.64 -32.12
N ILE A 356 17.07 -23.37 -31.89
CA ILE A 356 17.31 -22.84 -30.53
C ILE A 356 16.07 -23.03 -29.65
N LYS A 357 14.87 -22.70 -30.16
CA LYS A 357 13.61 -22.90 -29.42
C LYS A 357 13.31 -24.36 -29.10
N MET A 358 13.59 -25.29 -30.02
CA MET A 358 13.45 -26.73 -29.72
C MET A 358 14.41 -27.16 -28.61
N SER A 359 15.70 -26.78 -28.69
CA SER A 359 16.70 -27.13 -27.68
C SER A 359 16.40 -26.59 -26.27
N GLN A 360 15.66 -25.47 -26.19
CA GLN A 360 15.19 -24.89 -24.92
C GLN A 360 13.96 -25.62 -24.36
N ILE A 361 13.13 -26.24 -25.20
CA ILE A 361 11.98 -27.04 -24.78
C ILE A 361 12.42 -28.43 -24.29
N ASP A 362 13.46 -29.01 -24.89
CA ASP A 362 14.04 -30.29 -24.44
C ASP A 362 14.91 -30.17 -23.16
N SER A 363 14.86 -29.02 -22.47
CA SER A 363 15.70 -28.69 -21.29
C SER A 363 14.92 -28.27 -20.03
N GLU A 364 13.58 -28.35 -20.03
CA GLU A 364 12.70 -28.18 -18.85
C GLU A 364 12.09 -29.52 -18.38
#